data_AF-A0AA41X5R8-F1
#
_entry.id   AF-A0AA41X5R8-F1
#
_cell.length_a   1.000
_cell.length_b   1.000
_cell.length_c   1.000
_cell.angle_alpha   90.00
_cell.angle_beta   90.00
_cell.angle_gamma   90.00
#
_symmetry.space_group_name_H-M   'P 1'
#
loop_
_entity.id
_entity.type
_entity.pdbx_description
1 polymer ?
#
loop_
_entity_poly.entity_id
_entity_poly.type
_entity_poly.pdbx_seq_one_letter_code
_entity_poly.pdbx_strand_id
1 'polypeptide(L)' 'SSHNRLFFVEVMGRDVGHIALNVGVGAGAEEILIPEEDLGLDRLLESLRRSKQSGKSSSIVVVAEGDKIGKNVFELKDYV' A
#
# COMPACT_ATOMS: atom_id res chain seq x y z
N SER A 1 -22.98 -3.20 -6.04
CA SER A 1 -22.66 -3.23 -4.60
C SER A 1 -21.32 -2.53 -4.41
N SER A 2 -21.29 -1.46 -3.61
CA SER A 2 -20.16 -0.51 -3.49
C SER A 2 -19.15 -0.87 -2.39
N HIS A 3 -19.07 -2.16 -2.05
CA HIS A 3 -18.47 -2.65 -0.81
C HIS A 3 -17.40 -3.69 -1.16
N ASN A 4 -16.18 -3.55 -0.61
CA ASN A 4 -14.90 -4.15 -0.99
C ASN A 4 -14.09 -3.42 -2.08
N ARG A 5 -13.55 -2.25 -1.73
CA ARG A 5 -12.56 -1.55 -2.56
C ARG A 5 -11.17 -1.60 -1.94
N LEU A 6 -10.18 -2.02 -2.73
CA LEU A 6 -8.78 -1.85 -2.44
C LEU A 6 -8.26 -0.66 -3.26
N PHE A 7 -7.69 0.32 -2.59
CA PHE A 7 -7.08 1.49 -3.22
C PHE A 7 -5.56 1.39 -3.11
N PHE A 8 -4.89 1.46 -4.24
CA PHE A 8 -3.47 1.78 -4.29
C PHE A 8 -3.33 3.27 -4.57
N VAL A 9 -2.61 3.98 -3.71
CA VAL A 9 -2.40 5.42 -3.83
C VAL A 9 -0.90 5.66 -3.93
N GLU A 10 -0.43 5.97 -5.14
CA GLU A 10 0.94 6.40 -5.37
C GLU A 10 1.11 7.87 -4.97
N VAL A 11 2.15 8.18 -4.21
CA VAL A 11 2.44 9.54 -3.73
C VAL A 11 3.86 9.96 -4.08
N MET A 12 4.07 11.27 -4.19
CA MET A 12 5.40 11.80 -4.49
C MET A 12 6.43 11.44 -3.41
N GLY A 13 7.72 11.40 -3.78
CA GLY A 13 8.78 11.03 -2.84
C GLY A 13 10.10 10.62 -3.50
N ARG A 14 10.08 10.26 -4.79
CA ARG A 14 11.22 9.81 -5.60
C ARG A 14 12.00 8.63 -5.00
N ASP A 15 12.93 8.93 -4.08
CA ASP A 15 13.82 7.95 -3.46
C ASP A 15 13.62 7.88 -1.93
N VAL A 16 12.68 8.66 -1.39
CA VAL A 16 12.41 8.75 0.05
C VAL A 16 10.92 8.53 0.35
N GLY A 17 10.65 7.66 1.32
CA GLY A 17 9.32 7.27 1.76
C GLY A 17 8.63 8.23 2.71
N HIS A 18 9.21 9.40 3.00
CA HIS A 18 8.72 10.30 4.04
C HIS A 18 7.27 10.76 3.82
N ILE A 19 6.91 11.09 2.57
CA ILE A 19 5.53 11.49 2.24
C ILE A 19 4.60 10.29 2.41
N ALA A 20 4.96 9.12 1.86
CA ALA A 20 4.17 7.89 1.99
C ALA A 20 3.92 7.48 3.44
N LEU A 21 4.94 7.58 4.31
CA LEU A 21 4.82 7.27 5.73
C LEU A 21 3.82 8.20 6.42
N ASN A 22 3.97 9.51 6.24
CA ASN A 22 3.07 10.49 6.86
C ASN A 22 1.63 10.36 6.32
N VAL A 23 1.47 10.17 5.01
CA VAL A 23 0.16 9.97 4.38
C VAL A 23 -0.48 8.68 4.86
N GLY A 24 0.24 7.57 4.89
CA GLY A 24 -0.30 6.28 5.30
C GLY A 24 -0.72 6.27 6.77
N VAL A 25 0.08 6.87 7.67
CA VAL A 25 -0.31 7.02 9.08
C VAL A 25 -1.54 7.92 9.20
N GLY A 26 -1.54 9.08 8.53
CA GLY A 26 -2.66 10.03 8.59
C GLY A 26 -3.96 9.51 7.97
N ALA A 27 -3.87 8.68 6.94
CA ALA A 27 -5.01 8.08 6.26
C ALA A 27 -5.49 6.76 6.91
N GLY A 28 -4.73 6.21 7.85
CA GLY A 28 -5.01 4.89 8.42
C GLY A 28 -4.88 3.76 7.40
N ALA A 29 -3.87 3.85 6.53
CA ALA A 29 -3.58 2.86 5.51
C ALA A 29 -3.27 1.49 6.14
N GLU A 30 -3.73 0.42 5.48
CA GLU A 30 -3.42 -0.96 5.86
C GLU A 30 -1.95 -1.30 5.70
N GLU A 31 -1.31 -0.72 4.68
CA GLU A 31 0.11 -0.91 4.42
C GLU A 31 0.70 0.33 3.74
N ILE A 32 1.99 0.56 4.00
CA ILE A 32 2.76 1.65 3.40
C ILE A 32 4.03 1.04 2.79
N LEU A 33 4.18 1.19 1.47
CA LEU A 33 5.33 0.70 0.74
C LEU A 33 6.30 1.86 0.49
N ILE A 34 7.53 1.74 1.00
CA ILE A 34 8.56 2.78 0.95
C ILE A 34 9.90 2.21 0.47
N PRO A 35 10.74 2.99 -0.22
CA PRO A 35 12.02 2.50 -0.74
C PRO A 35 13.06 2.16 0.34
N GLU A 36 12.89 2.66 1.56
CA GLU A 36 13.79 2.38 2.69
C GLU A 36 13.62 0.97 3.27
N GLU A 37 12.46 0.34 3.06
CA GLU A 37 12.07 -0.92 3.69
C GLU A 37 11.39 -1.80 2.63
N ASP A 38 12.14 -2.76 2.09
CA ASP A 38 11.58 -3.77 1.18
C ASP A 38 10.87 -4.86 2.00
N LEU A 39 9.67 -4.52 2.43
CA LEU A 39 8.85 -5.36 3.29
C LEU A 39 8.15 -6.51 2.54
N GLY A 40 8.32 -6.55 1.21
CA GLY A 40 7.84 -7.64 0.35
C GLY A 40 6.32 -7.73 0.19
N LEU A 41 5.91 -8.45 -0.86
CA LEU A 41 4.50 -8.68 -1.22
C LEU A 41 3.74 -9.48 -0.15
N ASP A 42 4.41 -10.42 0.51
CA ASP A 42 3.74 -11.33 1.46
C ASP A 42 3.14 -10.59 2.66
N ARG A 43 3.87 -9.58 3.17
CA ARG A 43 3.37 -8.74 4.26
C ARG A 43 2.16 -7.93 3.84
N LEU A 44 2.18 -7.34 2.65
CA LEU A 44 1.02 -6.64 2.09
C LEU A 44 -0.21 -7.57 2.03
N LEU A 45 -0.03 -8.79 1.50
CA LEU A 45 -1.11 -9.77 1.41
C LEU A 45 -1.65 -10.18 2.79
N GLU A 46 -0.76 -10.31 3.79
CA GLU A 46 -1.16 -10.58 5.16
C GLU A 46 -1.98 -9.42 5.76
N SER A 47 -1.50 -8.18 5.63
CA SER A 47 -2.18 -6.96 6.10
C SER A 47 -3.59 -6.83 5.49
N LEU A 48 -3.72 -7.09 4.19
CA LEU A 48 -5.01 -7.07 3.49
C LEU A 48 -5.94 -8.20 3.95
N ARG A 49 -5.42 -9.42 4.18
CA ARG A 49 -6.21 -10.53 4.72
C ARG A 49 -6.74 -10.21 6.11
N ARG A 50 -5.90 -9.66 7.00
CA ARG A 50 -6.30 -9.23 8.34
C ARG A 50 -7.35 -8.12 8.29
N SER A 51 -7.17 -7.12 7.41
CA SER A 51 -8.14 -6.05 7.19
C SER A 51 -9.52 -6.60 6.77
N LYS A 52 -9.53 -7.52 5.81
CA LYS A 52 -10.77 -8.18 5.36
C LYS A 52 -11.43 -9.02 6.47
N GLN A 53 -10.65 -9.78 7.24
CA GLN A 53 -11.16 -10.58 8.38
C GLN A 53 -11.75 -9.70 9.48
N SER A 54 -11.24 -8.48 9.66
CA SER A 54 -11.79 -7.51 10.61
C SER A 54 -13.12 -6.90 10.19
N GLY A 55 -13.63 -7.23 9.00
CA GLY A 55 -14.90 -6.74 8.46
C GLY A 55 -14.81 -5.37 7.77
N LYS A 56 -13.60 -4.85 7.53
CA LYS A 56 -13.43 -3.62 6.73
C LYS A 56 -13.90 -3.85 5.30
N SER A 57 -14.73 -2.93 4.80
CA SER A 57 -15.27 -2.93 3.43
C SER A 57 -14.42 -2.13 2.44
N SER A 58 -13.33 -1.52 2.92
CA SER A 58 -12.34 -0.84 2.07
C SER A 58 -10.96 -0.90 2.72
N SER A 59 -9.93 -0.95 1.88
CA SER A 59 -8.53 -0.90 2.30
C SER A 59 -7.75 0.09 1.44
N ILE A 60 -6.76 0.75 2.03
CA ILE A 60 -5.88 1.72 1.39
C ILE A 60 -4.44 1.22 1.56
N VAL A 61 -3.71 1.18 0.45
CA VAL A 61 -2.28 0.91 0.40
C VAL A 61 -1.61 2.13 -0.20
N VAL A 62 -0.69 2.73 0.56
CA VAL A 62 0.06 3.91 0.11
C VAL A 62 1.40 3.45 -0.41
N VAL A 63 1.78 3.93 -1.60
CA VAL A 63 3.02 3.53 -2.28
C VAL A 63 3.82 4.79 -2.59
N ALA A 64 5.07 4.86 -2.14
CA ALA A 64 5.96 5.92 -2.57
C ALA A 64 6.28 5.75 -4.06
N GLU A 65 6.21 6.83 -4.85
CA GLU A 65 6.73 6.83 -6.22
C GLU A 65 8.23 6.53 -6.19
N GLY A 66 8.74 5.75 -7.15
CA GLY A 66 10.16 5.47 -7.27
C GLY A 66 10.47 4.07 -7.81
N ASP A 67 11.43 4.00 -8.74
CA ASP A 67 11.83 2.74 -9.40
C ASP A 67 12.49 1.71 -8.47
N LYS A 68 12.92 2.11 -7.26
CA LYS A 68 13.65 1.23 -6.34
C LYS A 68 12.80 0.16 -5.68
N ILE A 69 11.49 0.32 -5.62
CA ILE A 69 10.59 -0.72 -5.08
C ILE A 69 10.46 -1.87 -6.10
N GLY A 70 10.99 -1.72 -7.32
CA GLY A 70 11.07 -2.78 -8.34
C GLY A 70 9.71 -3.20 -8.91
N LYS A 71 8.61 -2.71 -8.32
CA LYS A 71 7.23 -2.97 -8.71
C LYS A 71 6.47 -1.66 -8.63
N ASN A 72 6.10 -1.09 -9.77
CA ASN A 72 5.20 0.05 -9.79
C ASN A 72 3.81 -0.37 -9.27
N VAL A 73 2.94 0.58 -8.94
CA VAL A 73 1.55 0.30 -8.53
C VAL A 73 0.81 -0.62 -9.51
N PHE A 74 1.15 -0.57 -10.80
CA PHE A 74 0.52 -1.40 -11.83
C PHE A 74 0.91 -2.87 -11.76
N GLU A 75 2.05 -3.23 -11.20
CA GLU A 75 2.44 -4.63 -10.99
C GLU A 75 1.78 -5.21 -9.74
N LEU A 76 1.60 -4.39 -8.70
CA LEU A 76 0.95 -4.82 -7.45
C LEU A 76 -0.49 -5.29 -7.67
N LYS A 77 -1.20 -4.71 -8.64
CA LYS A 77 -2.58 -5.09 -8.98
C LYS A 77 -2.72 -6.57 -9.36
N ASP A 78 -1.68 -7.18 -9.94
CA ASP A 78 -1.76 -8.55 -10.47
C ASP A 78 -1.67 -9.60 -9.35
N TYR A 79 -1.36 -9.18 -8.12
CA TYR A 79 -1.20 -10.06 -6.97
C TYR A 79 -2.40 -10.09 -6.00
N VAL A 80 -3.42 -9.25 -6.22
CA VAL A 80 -4.58 -9.06 -5.33
C VAL A 80 -5.90 -9.27 -6.06
#